data_AF-A0A959CKP3-F1
#
_entry.id   AF-A0A959CKP3-F1
#
_cell.length_a   1.000
_cell.length_b   1.000
_cell.length_c   1.000
_cell.angle_alpha   90.00
_cell.angle_beta   90.00
_cell.angle_gamma   90.00
#
_symmetry.space_group_name_H-M   'P 1'
#
loop_
_entity.id
_entity.type
_entity.pdbx_description
1 polymer ?
#
loop_
_entity_poly.entity_id
_entity_poly.type
_entity_poly.pdbx_seq_one_letter_code
_entity_poly.pdbx_strand_id
1 'polypeptide(L)'
;MRYIHIPYCLALAWMVASCASFEQYRVLYNNMVEQSDLESAARLIEKKKFYQKDRNKVLYYLELGALARMQGDLEASNDYLNQADLLIEDRRASLGAKGLSVVTNPRVLPYRTEYFENIAVHYLKSLNYLQLNNAPAARVEARRTNIRLQELNDAVPDKPLKYHDDVLGHITMG
;
A
#
# COMPACT_ATOMS: atom_id res chain seq x y z
N MET A 1 -32.06 36.71 -15.12
CA MET A 1 -31.12 36.20 -14.08
C MET A 1 -31.38 34.76 -13.61
N ARG A 2 -32.33 33.99 -14.17
CA ARG A 2 -32.66 32.61 -13.71
C ARG A 2 -31.72 31.48 -14.18
N TYR A 3 -30.86 31.72 -15.18
CA TYR A 3 -30.00 30.69 -15.77
C TYR A 3 -28.58 30.61 -15.18
N ILE A 4 -28.20 31.57 -14.32
CA ILE A 4 -26.83 31.66 -13.76
C ILE A 4 -26.60 30.59 -12.67
N HIS A 5 -27.64 30.11 -11.99
CA HIS A 5 -27.52 29.08 -10.94
C HIS A 5 -27.47 27.64 -11.47
N ILE A 6 -27.96 27.40 -12.69
CA ILE A 6 -27.96 26.08 -13.34
C ILE A 6 -26.55 25.50 -13.53
N PRO A 7 -25.53 26.24 -14.01
CA PRO A 7 -24.16 25.71 -14.12
C PRO A 7 -23.53 25.41 -12.76
N TYR A 8 -23.85 26.16 -11.70
CA TYR A 8 -23.38 25.88 -10.34
C TYR A 8 -24.03 24.62 -9.77
N CYS A 9 -25.33 24.43 -10.00
CA CYS A 9 -26.04 23.20 -9.62
C CYS A 9 -25.51 21.97 -10.38
N LEU A 10 -25.19 22.11 -11.67
CA LEU A 10 -24.60 21.03 -12.47
C LEU A 10 -23.17 20.69 -12.04
N ALA A 11 -22.33 21.69 -11.75
CA ALA A 11 -20.98 21.48 -11.23
C ALA A 11 -20.99 20.81 -9.85
N LEU A 12 -21.92 21.22 -8.97
CA LEU A 12 -22.11 20.59 -7.66
C LEU A 12 -22.59 19.14 -7.80
N ALA A 13 -23.55 18.87 -8.70
CA ALA A 13 -24.01 17.51 -8.98
C ALA A 13 -22.89 16.60 -9.49
N TRP A 14 -21.98 17.12 -10.31
CA TRP A 14 -20.81 16.38 -10.79
C TRP A 14 -19.80 16.07 -9.68
N MET A 15 -19.58 17.00 -8.76
CA MET A 15 -18.70 16.75 -7.60
C MET A 15 -19.28 15.66 -6.68
N VAL A 16 -20.59 15.70 -6.41
CA VAL A 16 -21.26 14.70 -5.57
C VAL A 16 -21.26 13.31 -6.23
N ALA A 17 -21.45 13.24 -7.55
CA ALA A 17 -21.39 11.98 -8.32
C ALA A 17 -20.00 11.32 -8.25
N SER A 18 -18.92 12.12 -8.26
CA SER A 18 -17.56 11.59 -8.14
C SER A 18 -17.29 10.98 -6.75
N CYS A 19 -17.85 11.54 -5.68
CA CYS A 19 -17.68 11.02 -4.33
C CYS A 19 -18.44 9.69 -4.16
N ALA A 20 -19.69 9.65 -4.65
CA ALA A 20 -20.50 8.43 -4.64
C ALA A 20 -19.85 7.26 -5.38
N SER A 21 -19.21 7.50 -6.53
CA SER A 21 -18.53 6.44 -7.30
C SER A 21 -17.36 5.80 -6.53
N PHE A 22 -16.58 6.61 -5.79
CA PHE A 22 -15.47 6.10 -5.00
C PHE A 22 -15.95 5.27 -3.82
N GLU A 23 -16.96 5.77 -3.11
CA GLU A 23 -17.56 5.05 -1.98
C GLU A 23 -18.22 3.74 -2.39
N GLN A 24 -18.95 3.73 -3.51
CA GLN A 24 -19.53 2.50 -4.07
C GLN A 24 -18.45 1.45 -4.37
N TYR A 25 -17.31 1.87 -4.93
CA TYR A 25 -16.19 0.95 -5.15
C TYR A 25 -15.64 0.39 -3.84
N ARG A 26 -15.46 1.25 -2.83
CA ARG A 26 -14.92 0.85 -1.52
C ARG A 26 -15.86 -0.13 -0.81
N VAL A 27 -17.16 0.15 -0.82
CA VAL A 27 -18.19 -0.75 -0.26
C VAL A 27 -18.19 -2.08 -0.98
N LEU A 28 -18.13 -2.08 -2.32
CA LEU A 28 -18.07 -3.31 -3.10
C LEU A 28 -16.84 -4.16 -2.77
N TYR A 29 -15.66 -3.52 -2.72
CA TYR A 29 -14.40 -4.19 -2.37
C TYR A 29 -14.46 -4.79 -0.95
N ASN A 30 -14.88 -4.00 0.04
CA ASN A 30 -14.98 -4.45 1.42
C ASN A 30 -15.96 -5.61 1.57
N ASN A 31 -17.13 -5.55 0.93
CA ASN A 31 -18.10 -6.64 0.95
C ASN A 31 -17.51 -7.95 0.40
N MET A 32 -16.71 -7.89 -0.67
CA MET A 32 -16.04 -9.08 -1.22
C MET A 32 -15.04 -9.66 -0.22
N VAL A 33 -14.23 -8.80 0.41
CA VAL A 33 -13.24 -9.22 1.41
C VAL A 33 -13.92 -9.81 2.66
N GLU A 34 -14.98 -9.17 3.16
CA GLU A 34 -15.76 -9.64 4.32
C GLU A 34 -16.42 -10.99 4.07
N GLN A 35 -16.86 -11.24 2.83
CA GLN A 35 -17.45 -12.52 2.40
C GLN A 35 -16.40 -13.57 2.01
N SER A 36 -15.10 -13.26 2.18
CA SER A 36 -13.98 -14.10 1.75
C SER A 36 -13.96 -14.40 0.23
N ASP A 37 -14.64 -13.60 -0.58
CA ASP A 37 -14.55 -13.63 -2.05
C ASP A 37 -13.32 -12.83 -2.53
N LEU A 38 -12.15 -13.30 -2.11
CA LEU A 38 -10.87 -12.64 -2.33
C LEU A 38 -10.44 -12.64 -3.80
N GLU A 39 -10.88 -13.63 -4.57
CA GLU A 39 -10.58 -13.74 -5.99
C GLU A 39 -11.32 -12.65 -6.79
N SER A 40 -12.59 -12.41 -6.48
CA SER A 40 -13.32 -11.29 -7.09
C SER A 40 -12.78 -9.94 -6.65
N ALA A 41 -12.35 -9.81 -5.38
CA ALA A 41 -11.67 -8.61 -4.89
C ALA A 41 -10.38 -8.32 -5.69
N ALA A 42 -9.56 -9.35 -5.95
CA ALA A 42 -8.35 -9.22 -6.75
C ALA A 42 -8.66 -8.79 -8.19
N ARG A 43 -9.62 -9.44 -8.85
CA ARG A 43 -10.08 -9.07 -10.20
C ARG A 43 -10.62 -7.64 -10.26
N LEU A 44 -11.29 -7.18 -9.21
CA LEU A 44 -11.82 -5.82 -9.11
C LEU A 44 -10.67 -4.79 -9.14
N ILE A 45 -9.57 -5.07 -8.44
CA ILE A 45 -8.35 -4.25 -8.44
C ILE A 45 -7.69 -4.25 -9.82
N GLU A 46 -7.47 -5.42 -10.42
CA GLU A 46 -6.83 -5.57 -11.73
C GLU A 46 -7.53 -4.79 -12.85
N LYS A 47 -8.88 -4.80 -12.83
CA LYS A 47 -9.69 -4.13 -13.84
C LYS A 47 -9.80 -2.62 -13.64
N LYS A 48 -9.54 -2.10 -12.44
CA LYS A 48 -9.72 -0.67 -12.16
C LYS A 48 -8.58 0.14 -12.76
N LYS A 49 -8.92 1.01 -13.73
CA LYS A 49 -7.99 1.94 -14.42
C LYS A 49 -7.09 2.76 -13.47
N PHE A 50 -7.53 3.00 -12.24
CA PHE A 50 -6.71 3.66 -11.23
C PHE A 50 -5.40 2.90 -10.96
N TYR A 51 -5.44 1.59 -10.74
CA TYR A 51 -4.25 0.78 -10.43
C TYR A 51 -3.38 0.47 -11.67
N GLN A 52 -3.96 0.55 -12.86
CA GLN A 52 -3.23 0.33 -14.12
C GLN A 52 -2.21 1.44 -14.42
N LYS A 53 -2.37 2.62 -13.81
CA LYS A 53 -1.42 3.72 -13.96
C LYS A 53 -0.14 3.41 -13.19
N ASP A 54 1.02 3.58 -13.85
CA ASP A 54 2.35 3.37 -13.25
C ASP A 54 2.49 4.00 -11.86
N ARG A 55 2.09 5.27 -11.73
CA ARG A 55 2.11 6.03 -10.48
C ARG A 55 1.41 5.33 -9.30
N ASN A 56 0.46 4.43 -9.55
CA ASN A 56 -0.31 3.70 -8.54
C ASN A 56 0.10 2.21 -8.40
N LYS A 57 1.14 1.76 -9.12
CA LYS A 57 1.56 0.36 -9.13
C LYS A 57 2.07 -0.17 -7.79
N VAL A 58 2.63 0.69 -6.94
CA VAL A 58 2.98 0.31 -5.55
C VAL A 58 1.72 -0.19 -4.82
N LEU A 59 0.67 0.65 -4.76
CA LEU A 59 -0.57 0.28 -4.08
C LEU A 59 -1.25 -0.94 -4.73
N TYR A 60 -1.17 -1.06 -6.06
CA TYR A 60 -1.67 -2.26 -6.76
C TYR A 60 -1.05 -3.55 -6.22
N TYR A 61 0.27 -3.58 -6.08
CA TYR A 61 0.97 -4.76 -5.59
C TYR A 61 0.80 -4.99 -4.09
N LEU A 62 0.68 -3.92 -3.29
CA LEU A 62 0.37 -4.05 -1.86
C LEU A 62 -0.98 -4.74 -1.64
N GLU A 63 -2.00 -4.32 -2.37
CA GLU A 63 -3.35 -4.88 -2.24
C GLU A 63 -3.41 -6.32 -2.72
N LEU A 64 -2.84 -6.63 -3.90
CA LEU A 64 -2.80 -8.01 -4.40
C LEU A 64 -1.96 -8.93 -3.49
N GLY A 65 -0.86 -8.44 -2.95
CA GLY A 65 -0.04 -9.18 -1.99
C GLY A 65 -0.79 -9.50 -0.70
N ALA A 66 -1.59 -8.55 -0.19
CA ALA A 66 -2.45 -8.77 0.97
C ALA A 66 -3.55 -9.79 0.69
N LEU A 67 -4.26 -9.66 -0.44
CA LEU A 67 -5.32 -10.60 -0.84
C LEU A 67 -4.79 -12.02 -1.06
N ALA A 68 -3.65 -12.17 -1.76
CA ALA A 68 -3.02 -13.48 -1.96
C ALA A 68 -2.66 -14.14 -0.62
N ARG A 69 -2.14 -13.35 0.35
CA ARG A 69 -1.88 -13.84 1.70
C ARG A 69 -3.15 -14.33 2.40
N MET A 70 -4.24 -13.56 2.29
CA MET A 70 -5.53 -13.92 2.87
C MET A 70 -6.11 -15.18 2.24
N GLN A 71 -5.81 -15.45 0.96
CA GLN A 71 -6.17 -16.70 0.27
C GLN A 71 -5.28 -17.89 0.68
N GLY A 72 -4.19 -17.64 1.42
CA GLY A 72 -3.20 -18.66 1.76
C GLY A 72 -2.16 -18.91 0.65
N ASP A 73 -2.20 -18.15 -0.44
CA ASP A 73 -1.18 -18.19 -1.49
C ASP A 73 0.00 -17.29 -1.10
N LEU A 74 0.85 -17.85 -0.24
CA LEU A 74 1.98 -17.13 0.35
C LEU A 74 3.10 -16.85 -0.65
N GLU A 75 3.25 -17.68 -1.68
CA GLU A 75 4.23 -17.49 -2.74
C GLU A 75 3.83 -16.31 -3.62
N ALA A 76 2.58 -16.30 -4.12
CA ALA A 76 2.08 -15.16 -4.89
C ALA A 76 2.06 -13.87 -4.06
N SER A 77 1.73 -13.97 -2.76
CA SER A 77 1.82 -12.84 -1.84
C SER A 77 3.25 -12.27 -1.79
N ASN A 78 4.26 -13.12 -1.65
CA ASN A 78 5.66 -12.70 -1.64
C ASN A 78 6.07 -12.07 -2.97
N ASP A 79 5.64 -12.62 -4.11
CA ASP A 79 5.93 -12.07 -5.43
C ASP A 79 5.37 -10.65 -5.58
N TYR A 80 4.11 -10.43 -5.23
CA TYR A 80 3.52 -9.10 -5.27
C TYR A 80 4.22 -8.13 -4.30
N LEU A 81 4.49 -8.57 -3.07
CA LEU A 81 5.17 -7.72 -2.07
C LEU A 81 6.62 -7.39 -2.49
N ASN A 82 7.31 -8.28 -3.20
CA ASN A 82 8.62 -8.00 -3.79
C ASN A 82 8.53 -6.92 -4.89
N GLN A 83 7.51 -6.99 -5.76
CA GLN A 83 7.28 -5.95 -6.77
C GLN A 83 6.97 -4.59 -6.13
N ALA A 84 6.20 -4.58 -5.03
CA ALA A 84 5.95 -3.36 -4.26
C ALA A 84 7.25 -2.79 -3.66
N ASP A 85 8.05 -3.61 -2.99
CA ASP A 85 9.33 -3.24 -2.36
C ASP A 85 10.30 -2.61 -3.38
N LEU A 86 10.47 -3.24 -4.55
CA LEU A 86 11.31 -2.72 -5.63
C LEU A 86 10.87 -1.32 -6.09
N LEU A 87 9.56 -1.12 -6.29
CA LEU A 87 9.04 0.18 -6.72
C LEU A 87 9.13 1.25 -5.61
N ILE A 88 9.01 0.86 -4.34
CA ILE A 88 9.18 1.77 -3.20
C ILE A 88 10.62 2.29 -3.17
N GLU A 89 11.60 1.39 -3.29
CA GLU A 89 13.02 1.77 -3.28
C GLU A 89 13.42 2.62 -4.47
N ASP A 90 12.97 2.26 -5.68
CA ASP A 90 13.28 3.03 -6.90
C ASP A 90 12.70 4.45 -6.83
N ARG A 91 11.46 4.58 -6.31
CA ARG A 91 10.83 5.89 -6.09
C ARG A 91 11.57 6.71 -5.04
N ARG A 92 12.01 6.09 -3.94
CA ARG A 92 12.79 6.75 -2.89
C ARG A 92 14.11 7.30 -3.43
N ALA A 93 14.84 6.49 -4.21
CA ALA A 93 16.08 6.91 -4.87
C ALA A 93 15.83 8.10 -5.83
N SER A 94 14.77 8.01 -6.64
CA SER A 94 14.44 9.06 -7.61
C SER A 94 14.02 10.40 -6.97
N LEU A 95 13.33 10.37 -5.82
CA LEU A 95 12.97 11.57 -5.05
C LEU A 95 14.19 12.25 -4.43
N GLY A 96 15.20 11.48 -4.00
CA GLY A 96 16.48 12.04 -3.57
C GLY A 96 17.25 12.73 -4.71
N ALA A 97 17.10 12.24 -5.94
CA ALA A 97 17.78 12.77 -7.12
C ALA A 97 17.05 13.93 -7.83
N LYS A 98 15.72 14.01 -7.70
CA LYS A 98 14.89 15.06 -8.31
C LYS A 98 14.44 16.04 -7.25
N GLY A 99 15.00 17.26 -7.25
CA GLY A 99 14.59 18.33 -6.32
C GLY A 99 13.07 18.56 -6.31
N LEU A 100 12.53 19.05 -5.17
CA LEU A 100 11.09 19.24 -4.94
C LEU A 100 10.46 20.12 -6.04
N SER A 101 9.83 19.51 -7.04
CA SER A 101 8.95 20.23 -7.95
C SER A 101 7.61 20.49 -7.26
N VAL A 102 7.15 21.75 -7.22
CA VAL A 102 5.83 22.11 -6.69
C VAL A 102 4.76 21.64 -7.67
N VAL A 103 4.13 20.52 -7.37
CA VAL A 103 2.99 19.99 -8.13
C VAL A 103 1.71 20.49 -7.49
N THR A 104 0.91 21.25 -8.23
CA THR A 104 -0.35 21.84 -7.73
C THR A 104 -1.50 20.83 -7.65
N ASN A 105 -1.36 19.65 -8.27
CA ASN A 105 -2.35 18.58 -8.24
C ASN A 105 -1.79 17.32 -7.57
N PRO A 106 -2.10 17.02 -6.31
CA PRO A 106 -1.58 15.83 -5.62
C PRO A 106 -2.01 14.51 -6.28
N ARG A 107 -3.08 14.49 -7.09
CA ARG A 107 -3.52 13.27 -7.81
C ARG A 107 -2.62 12.86 -8.97
N VAL A 108 -1.67 13.70 -9.40
CA VAL A 108 -0.71 13.32 -10.44
C VAL A 108 0.59 12.75 -9.90
N LEU A 109 0.82 12.90 -8.59
CA LEU A 109 1.99 12.34 -7.94
C LEU A 109 1.92 10.81 -7.88
N PRO A 110 3.06 10.11 -7.95
CA PRO A 110 3.15 8.71 -7.57
C PRO A 110 2.58 8.47 -6.17
N TYR A 111 1.88 7.35 -6.00
CA TYR A 111 1.53 6.84 -4.69
C TYR A 111 2.80 6.75 -3.85
N ARG A 112 2.79 7.46 -2.73
CA ARG A 112 3.87 7.51 -1.76
C ARG A 112 3.43 6.67 -0.58
N THR A 113 4.23 5.67 -0.26
CA THR A 113 3.97 4.85 0.91
C THR A 113 4.29 5.59 2.19
N GLU A 114 3.48 5.32 3.21
CA GLU A 114 3.76 5.73 4.57
C GLU A 114 4.75 4.75 5.23
N TYR A 115 5.40 5.19 6.30
CA TYR A 115 6.39 4.35 7.01
C TYR A 115 5.81 2.99 7.44
N PHE A 116 4.56 2.97 7.91
CA PHE A 116 3.92 1.74 8.35
C PHE A 116 3.66 0.76 7.20
N GLU A 117 3.41 1.24 5.99
CA GLU A 117 3.23 0.37 4.81
C GLU A 117 4.56 -0.29 4.42
N ASN A 118 5.66 0.48 4.46
CA ASN A 118 7.00 -0.04 4.19
C ASN A 118 7.41 -1.10 5.23
N ILE A 119 7.08 -0.87 6.51
CA ILE A 119 7.28 -1.85 7.59
C ILE A 119 6.44 -3.11 7.33
N ALA A 120 5.16 -2.93 6.99
CA ALA A 120 4.21 -4.02 6.77
C ALA A 120 4.62 -4.95 5.62
N VAL A 121 5.19 -4.42 4.52
CA VAL A 121 5.70 -5.23 3.41
C VAL A 121 6.67 -6.32 3.90
N HIS A 122 7.69 -5.92 4.64
CA HIS A 122 8.69 -6.86 5.16
C HIS A 122 8.12 -7.75 6.26
N TYR A 123 7.21 -7.22 7.09
CA TYR A 123 6.53 -7.98 8.14
C TYR A 123 5.72 -9.15 7.55
N LEU A 124 4.90 -8.87 6.53
CA LEU A 124 4.08 -9.87 5.86
C LEU A 124 4.95 -10.91 5.14
N LYS A 125 5.99 -10.48 4.41
CA LYS A 125 6.92 -11.41 3.76
C LYS A 125 7.62 -12.32 4.76
N SER A 126 8.06 -11.78 5.90
CA SER A 126 8.67 -12.59 6.96
C SER A 126 7.71 -13.67 7.47
N LEU A 127 6.46 -13.31 7.78
CA LEU A 127 5.42 -14.26 8.18
C LEU A 127 5.15 -15.31 7.10
N ASN A 128 5.03 -14.89 5.83
CA ASN A 128 4.83 -15.80 4.71
C ASN A 128 5.96 -16.82 4.61
N TYR A 129 7.22 -16.37 4.69
CA TYR A 129 8.38 -17.28 4.65
C TYR A 129 8.44 -18.23 5.84
N LEU A 130 8.04 -17.80 7.05
CA LEU A 130 7.91 -18.73 8.19
C LEU A 130 6.89 -19.82 7.92
N GLN A 131 5.71 -19.46 7.42
CA GLN A 131 4.65 -20.42 7.10
C GLN A 131 5.04 -21.36 5.94
N LEU A 132 5.90 -20.90 5.04
CA LEU A 132 6.52 -21.71 3.97
C LEU A 132 7.74 -22.53 4.46
N ASN A 133 8.03 -22.57 5.77
CA ASN A 133 9.20 -23.24 6.36
C ASN A 133 10.56 -22.74 5.84
N ASN A 134 10.61 -21.51 5.32
CA ASN A 134 11.84 -20.86 4.84
C ASN A 134 12.37 -19.87 5.88
N ALA A 135 12.89 -20.42 6.99
CA ALA A 135 13.44 -19.61 8.07
C ALA A 135 14.57 -18.65 7.65
N PRO A 136 15.50 -19.01 6.73
CA PRO A 136 16.52 -18.07 6.25
C PRO A 136 15.92 -16.82 5.59
N ALA A 137 14.95 -16.98 4.69
CA ALA A 137 14.30 -15.85 4.04
C ALA A 137 13.48 -15.01 5.03
N ALA A 138 12.80 -15.67 5.98
CA ALA A 138 12.08 -14.97 7.04
C ALA A 138 12.99 -14.06 7.87
N ARG A 139 14.19 -14.52 8.25
CA ARG A 139 15.18 -13.71 8.99
C ARG A 139 15.64 -12.49 8.22
N VAL A 140 15.83 -12.62 6.90
CA VAL A 140 16.21 -11.48 6.04
C VAL A 140 15.13 -10.40 6.08
N GLU A 141 13.88 -10.79 5.92
CA GLU A 141 12.75 -9.86 5.93
C GLU A 141 12.51 -9.28 7.32
N ALA A 142 12.67 -10.07 8.39
CA ALA A 142 12.61 -9.58 9.76
C ALA A 142 13.68 -8.51 10.06
N ARG A 143 14.91 -8.70 9.57
CA ARG A 143 15.96 -7.67 9.66
C ARG A 143 15.56 -6.41 8.89
N ARG A 144 14.96 -6.55 7.71
CA ARG A 144 14.46 -5.41 6.92
C ARG A 144 13.34 -4.66 7.65
N THR A 145 12.44 -5.36 8.34
CA THR A 145 11.43 -4.75 9.22
C THR A 145 12.09 -3.86 10.28
N ASN A 146 13.12 -4.34 10.99
CA ASN A 146 13.82 -3.54 12.00
C ASN A 146 14.51 -2.31 11.39
N ILE A 147 15.09 -2.43 10.19
CA ILE A 147 15.66 -1.28 9.47
C ILE A 147 14.57 -0.22 9.21
N ARG A 148 13.39 -0.61 8.72
CA ARG A 148 12.29 0.35 8.48
C ARG A 148 11.74 0.97 9.76
N LEU A 149 11.70 0.22 10.86
CA LEU A 149 11.30 0.76 12.17
C LEU A 149 12.31 1.81 12.67
N GLN A 150 13.61 1.58 12.45
CA GLN A 150 14.64 2.56 12.75
C GLN A 150 14.46 3.83 11.91
N GLU A 151 14.20 3.71 10.60
CA GLU A 151 13.92 4.86 9.73
C GLU A 151 12.72 5.69 10.24
N LEU A 152 11.67 5.03 10.74
CA LEU A 152 10.51 5.71 11.34
C LEU A 152 10.89 6.46 12.64
N ASN A 153 11.74 5.88 13.48
CA ASN A 153 12.20 6.55 14.70
C ASN A 153 13.05 7.78 14.38
N ASP A 154 13.97 7.66 13.41
CA ASP A 154 14.84 8.75 12.99
C ASP A 154 14.04 9.90 12.37
N ALA A 155 12.97 9.58 11.63
CA ALA A 155 12.07 10.55 11.04
C ALA A 155 11.15 11.26 12.05
N VAL A 156 10.88 10.64 13.22
CA VAL A 156 10.00 11.22 14.24
C VAL A 156 10.63 11.12 15.64
N PRO A 157 11.58 12.03 15.97
CA PRO A 157 12.43 11.91 17.15
C PRO A 157 11.71 12.08 18.50
N ASP A 158 10.62 12.85 18.56
CA ASP A 158 9.94 13.25 19.79
C ASP A 158 8.80 12.29 20.25
N LYS A 159 8.81 11.03 19.83
CA LYS A 159 7.79 10.06 20.27
C LYS A 159 8.08 9.53 21.68
N PRO A 160 7.06 9.41 22.56
CA PRO A 160 7.23 8.85 23.91
C PRO A 160 7.61 7.36 23.91
N LEU A 161 7.34 6.65 22.81
CA LEU A 161 7.78 5.26 22.58
C LEU A 161 8.58 5.18 21.27
N LYS A 162 9.83 4.72 21.37
CA LYS A 162 10.67 4.35 20.23
C LYS A 162 10.52 2.86 19.95
N TYR A 163 10.30 2.51 18.68
CA TYR A 163 10.23 1.12 18.27
C TYR A 163 11.65 0.51 18.32
N HIS A 164 11.86 -0.55 19.09
CA HIS A 164 13.12 -1.30 19.11
C HIS A 164 13.02 -2.49 18.13
N ASP A 165 13.79 -3.56 18.37
CA ASP A 165 13.56 -4.83 17.69
C ASP A 165 12.12 -5.31 17.95
N ASP A 166 11.35 -5.44 16.87
CA ASP A 166 9.98 -5.94 16.97
C ASP A 166 9.97 -7.41 17.44
N VAL A 167 8.87 -7.83 18.07
CA VAL A 167 8.69 -9.20 18.57
C VAL A 167 8.92 -10.24 17.47
N LEU A 168 8.46 -9.98 16.23
CA LEU A 168 8.74 -10.84 15.08
C LEU A 168 10.24 -10.91 14.80
N GLY A 169 10.94 -9.78 14.83
CA GLY A 169 12.40 -9.73 14.67
C GLY A 169 13.11 -10.58 15.72
N HIS A 170 12.75 -10.39 16.98
CA HIS A 170 13.34 -11.11 18.11
C HIS A 170 13.08 -12.62 18.05
N ILE A 171 11.88 -13.07 17.65
CA ILE A 171 11.56 -14.51 17.59
C ILE A 171 12.19 -15.16 16.36
N THR A 172 12.26 -14.46 15.23
CA THR A 172 12.74 -15.04 13.97
C THR A 172 14.25 -15.08 13.87
N MET A 173 14.93 -14.05 14.38
CA MET A 173 16.38 -13.89 14.25
C MET A 173 17.18 -14.57 15.37
N GLY A 174 16.55 -14.87 16.51
CA GLY A 174 17.21 -15.40 17.71
C GLY A 174 17.93 -14.30 18.47
#